data_AF-A0A2A5M3T9-F1
#
_entry.id   AF-A0A2A5M3T9-F1
#
_cell.length_a   1.000
_cell.length_b   1.000
_cell.length_c   1.000
_cell.angle_alpha   90.00
_cell.angle_beta   90.00
_cell.angle_gamma   90.00
#
_symmetry.space_group_name_H-M   'P 1'
#
loop_
_entity.id
_entity.type
_entity.pdbx_description
1 polymer ?
#
loop_
_entity_poly.entity_id
_entity_poly.type
_entity_poly.pdbx_seq_one_letter_code
_entity_poly.pdbx_strand_id
1 'polypeptide(L)'
;AGAQEVNLSFITPASLWQESGRYNVFGKELLRFKDRKENEFVLGPTHEEAMLSLVKNKITSYKQLPLHLYQIGLKFRDEARPRFGLLRCREFLM
;
A
#
# COMPACT_ATOMS: atom_id res chain seq x y z
N ALA A 1 -7.66 -8.29 20.50
CA ALA A 1 -6.37 -8.56 19.85
C ALA A 1 -5.54 -7.29 19.92
N GLY A 2 -4.37 -7.29 20.57
CA GLY A 2 -3.59 -6.07 20.88
C GLY A 2 -2.89 -5.40 19.68
N ALA A 3 -3.57 -5.35 18.53
CA ALA A 3 -3.09 -4.70 17.34
C ALA A 3 -3.10 -3.18 17.52
N GLN A 4 -2.13 -2.49 16.91
CA GLN A 4 -2.02 -1.05 16.94
C GLN A 4 -2.46 -0.48 15.60
N GLU A 5 -3.40 0.46 15.65
CA GLU A 5 -3.87 1.16 14.45
C GLU A 5 -2.83 2.18 13.99
N VAL A 6 -2.59 2.20 12.68
CA VAL A 6 -1.76 3.20 12.01
C VAL A 6 -2.55 3.79 10.86
N ASN A 7 -2.12 4.97 10.38
CA ASN A 7 -2.70 5.59 9.19
C ASN A 7 -1.57 5.89 8.20
N LEU A 8 -1.46 5.06 7.16
CA LEU A 8 -0.46 5.23 6.10
C LEU A 8 -1.08 6.03 4.95
N SER A 9 -0.22 6.76 4.22
CA SER A 9 -0.65 7.51 3.04
C SER A 9 -1.27 6.61 1.98
N PHE A 10 -2.38 7.04 1.39
CA PHE A 10 -3.00 6.39 0.24
C PHE A 10 -2.10 6.42 -1.01
N ILE A 11 -1.37 7.52 -1.17
CA ILE A 11 -0.37 7.70 -2.22
C ILE A 11 0.98 7.24 -1.68
N THR A 12 1.64 6.34 -2.41
CA THR A 12 2.96 5.80 -2.04
C THR A 12 3.97 6.11 -3.15
N PRO A 13 5.23 6.42 -2.80
CA PRO A 13 6.27 6.65 -3.81
C PRO A 13 6.57 5.35 -4.56
N ALA A 14 6.79 5.44 -5.88
CA ALA A 14 7.10 4.27 -6.70
C ALA A 14 8.39 3.56 -6.27
N SER A 15 9.33 4.27 -5.64
CA SER A 15 10.60 3.71 -5.14
C SER A 15 10.39 2.55 -4.14
N LEU A 16 9.38 2.62 -3.28
CA LEU A 16 9.06 1.53 -2.35
C LEU A 16 8.65 0.25 -3.08
N TRP A 17 7.85 0.40 -4.15
CA TRP A 17 7.40 -0.70 -5.00
C TRP A 17 8.52 -1.26 -5.88
N GLN A 18 9.51 -0.42 -6.22
CA GLN A 18 10.69 -0.84 -6.96
C GLN A 18 11.65 -1.63 -6.06
N GLU A 19 11.84 -1.23 -4.79
CA GLU A 19 12.63 -1.98 -3.80
C GLU A 19 12.07 -3.39 -3.58
N SER A 20 10.73 -3.54 -3.57
CA SER A 20 10.09 -4.87 -3.46
C SER A 20 10.03 -5.65 -4.79
N GLY A 21 10.37 -5.03 -5.92
CA GLY A 21 10.21 -5.60 -7.26
C GLY A 21 8.77 -5.69 -7.76
N ARG A 22 7.76 -5.37 -6.93
CA ARG A 22 6.34 -5.49 -7.29
C ARG A 22 5.88 -4.44 -8.29
N TYR A 23 6.63 -3.35 -8.45
CA TYR A 23 6.33 -2.30 -9.42
C TYR A 23 6.09 -2.83 -10.84
N ASN A 24 6.87 -3.80 -11.30
CA ASN A 24 6.72 -4.36 -12.66
C ASN A 24 5.81 -5.59 -12.71
N VAL A 25 5.64 -6.30 -11.60
CA VAL A 25 4.89 -7.57 -11.53
C VAL A 25 3.39 -7.35 -11.47
N PHE A 26 2.93 -6.31 -10.76
CA PHE A 26 1.51 -6.03 -10.56
C PHE A 26 0.74 -5.69 -11.85
N GLY A 27 1.45 -5.39 -12.94
CA GLY A 27 0.85 -5.11 -14.23
C GLY A 27 0.01 -3.84 -14.24
N LYS A 28 -1.11 -3.90 -14.98
CA LYS A 28 -2.00 -2.77 -15.28
C LYS A 28 -2.99 -2.44 -14.15
N GLU A 29 -3.18 -3.33 -13.18
CA GLU A 29 -4.06 -3.07 -12.03
C GLU A 29 -3.48 -2.02 -11.07
N LEU A 30 -2.16 -1.81 -11.13
CA LEU A 30 -1.46 -0.80 -10.35
C LEU A 30 -1.55 0.55 -11.04
N LEU A 31 -2.37 1.45 -10.47
CA LEU A 31 -2.44 2.80 -10.98
C LEU A 31 -1.19 3.58 -10.61
N ARG A 32 -0.47 4.03 -11.66
CA ARG A 32 0.74 4.83 -11.57
C ARG A 32 0.45 6.21 -12.13
N PHE A 33 0.95 7.22 -11.45
CA PHE A 33 0.83 8.60 -11.91
C PHE A 33 2.09 9.38 -11.57
N LYS A 34 2.24 10.53 -12.21
CA LYS A 34 3.35 11.45 -11.95
C LYS A 34 2.84 12.74 -11.33
N ASP A 35 3.64 13.32 -10.43
CA ASP A 35 3.36 14.66 -9.92
C ASP A 35 3.85 15.74 -10.91
N ARG A 36 3.69 17.02 -10.52
CA ARG A 36 4.14 18.17 -11.33
C ARG A 36 5.65 18.25 -11.56
N LYS A 37 6.45 17.46 -10.83
CA LYS A 37 7.91 17.39 -10.92
C LYS A 37 8.38 16.10 -11.59
N GLU A 38 7.46 15.37 -12.25
CA GLU A 38 7.72 14.07 -12.89
C GLU A 38 8.12 12.95 -11.92
N ASN A 39 7.85 13.09 -10.62
CA ASN A 39 8.07 12.02 -9.65
C ASN A 39 7.00 10.95 -9.81
N GLU A 40 7.40 9.67 -9.84
CA GLU A 40 6.48 8.55 -9.96
C GLU A 40 5.87 8.14 -8.61
N PHE A 41 4.54 8.03 -8.62
CA PHE A 41 3.73 7.62 -7.48
C PHE A 41 2.76 6.51 -7.88
N VAL A 42 2.30 5.80 -6.86
CA VAL A 42 1.35 4.70 -6.96
C VAL A 42 0.20 4.96 -5.99
N LEU A 43 -1.04 4.80 -6.46
CA LEU A 43 -2.18 4.68 -5.54
C LEU A 43 -2.14 3.27 -4.95
N GLY A 44 -2.02 3.16 -3.63
CA GLY A 44 -1.79 1.89 -2.97
C GLY A 44 -2.97 0.91 -3.14
N PRO A 45 -2.81 -0.22 -3.86
CA PRO A 45 -3.79 -1.31 -3.83
C PRO A 45 -3.72 -2.12 -2.52
N THR A 46 -2.62 -1.96 -1.80
CA THR A 46 -2.24 -2.55 -0.51
C THR A 46 -0.99 -1.79 0.00
N HIS A 47 -0.52 -2.09 1.21
CA HIS A 47 0.48 -1.30 1.93
C HIS A 47 1.62 -2.13 2.55
N GLU A 48 1.98 -3.29 2.01
CA GLU A 48 3.06 -4.12 2.60
C GLU A 48 4.41 -3.38 2.64
N GLU A 49 4.79 -2.71 1.54
CA GLU A 49 6.04 -1.94 1.44
C GLU A 49 6.05 -0.72 2.35
N ALA A 50 4.91 -0.01 2.44
CA ALA A 50 4.76 1.14 3.31
C ALA A 50 4.82 0.74 4.79
N MET A 51 4.18 -0.38 5.15
CA MET A 51 4.23 -0.92 6.51
C MET A 51 5.65 -1.39 6.87
N LEU A 52 6.34 -2.06 5.94
CA LEU A 52 7.74 -2.45 6.14
C LEU A 52 8.64 -1.21 6.32
N SER A 53 8.47 -0.19 5.49
CA SER A 53 9.22 1.06 5.59
C SER A 53 9.05 1.74 6.95
N LEU A 54 7.83 1.69 7.51
CA LEU A 54 7.53 2.21 8.84
C LEU A 54 8.32 1.48 9.95
N VAL A 55 8.42 0.15 9.87
CA VAL A 55 8.99 -0.67 10.96
C VAL A 55 10.50 -0.96 10.81
N LYS A 56 11.04 -0.99 9.58
CA LYS A 56 12.42 -1.43 9.25
C LYS A 56 13.50 -0.79 10.11
N ASN A 57 13.34 0.48 10.49
CA ASN A 57 14.32 1.23 11.30
C ASN A 57 13.90 1.45 12.76
N LYS A 58 12.70 1.00 13.17
CA LYS A 58 12.16 1.18 14.52
C LYS A 58 12.29 -0.06 15.39
N ILE A 59 12.24 -1.24 14.77
CA ILE A 59 12.31 -2.53 15.45
C ILE A 59 13.72 -3.07 15.29
N THR A 60 14.52 -2.99 16.34
CA THR A 60 15.93 -3.41 16.35
C THR A 60 16.21 -4.58 17.29
N SER A 61 15.26 -4.90 18.19
CA SER A 61 15.38 -6.01 19.14
C SER A 61 14.17 -6.93 19.12
N TYR A 62 14.42 -8.23 19.29
CA TYR A 62 13.36 -9.25 19.42
C TYR A 62 12.38 -8.95 20.57
N LYS A 63 12.81 -8.19 21.60
CA LYS A 63 11.95 -7.79 22.73
C LYS A 63 10.79 -6.89 22.33
N GLN A 64 10.90 -6.22 21.18
CA GLN A 64 9.83 -5.38 20.63
C GLN A 64 8.80 -6.18 19.82
N LEU A 65 8.98 -7.50 19.71
CA LEU A 65 8.06 -8.43 19.05
C LEU A 65 7.34 -9.31 20.09
N PRO A 66 6.10 -9.75 19.80
CA PRO A 66 5.35 -9.58 18.55
C PRO A 66 4.75 -8.17 18.38
N LEU A 67 4.74 -7.68 17.15
CA LEU A 67 4.11 -6.43 16.75
C LEU A 67 3.02 -6.71 15.72
N HIS A 68 1.83 -6.17 15.93
CA HIS A 68 0.72 -6.28 14.98
C HIS A 68 0.19 -4.89 14.68
N LEU A 69 0.34 -4.47 13.42
CA LEU A 69 -0.12 -3.17 12.92
C LEU A 69 -1.26 -3.38 11.93
N TYR A 70 -2.26 -2.52 11.96
CA TYR A 70 -3.35 -2.51 10.98
C TYR A 70 -3.75 -1.08 10.64
N GLN A 71 -4.45 -0.91 9.53
CA GLN A 71 -5.10 0.35 9.17
C GLN A 71 -6.43 0.05 8.51
N ILE A 72 -7.36 1.00 8.58
CA ILE A 72 -8.58 1.01 7.76
C ILE A 72 -8.46 2.22 6.85
N GLY A 73 -8.26 1.99 5.55
CA GLY A 73 -8.05 3.09 4.61
C GLY A 73 -8.48 2.76 3.20
N LEU A 74 -8.64 3.80 2.38
CA LEU A 74 -8.96 3.62 0.97
C LEU A 74 -7.82 2.88 0.25
N LYS A 75 -8.21 2.03 -0.71
CA LYS A 75 -7.33 1.29 -1.61
C LYS A 75 -7.85 1.48 -3.03
N PHE A 76 -6.94 1.44 -3.99
CA PHE A 76 -7.29 1.54 -5.41
C PHE A 76 -6.68 0.40 -6.20
N ARG A 77 -7.51 -0.30 -6.98
CA ARG A 77 -7.10 -1.29 -7.96
C ARG A 77 -7.78 -0.95 -9.27
N ASP A 78 -7.02 -0.77 -10.35
CA ASP A 78 -7.59 -0.49 -11.67
C ASP A 78 -8.17 -1.76 -12.29
N GLU A 79 -9.29 -2.20 -11.70
CA GLU A 79 -10.01 -3.39 -12.11
C GLU A 79 -10.49 -3.23 -13.55
N ALA A 80 -10.12 -4.21 -14.38
CA ALA A 80 -10.42 -4.21 -15.81
C ALA A 80 -11.92 -4.30 -16.09
N ARG A 81 -12.67 -5.00 -15.22
CA ARG A 81 -14.13 -5.14 -15.35
C ARG A 81 -14.82 -4.97 -13.99
N PRO A 82 -15.03 -3.72 -13.52
CA PRO A 82 -15.76 -3.46 -12.29
C PRO A 82 -17.21 -3.92 -12.43
N ARG A 83 -17.71 -4.74 -11.50
CA ARG A 83 -19.05 -5.35 -11.53
C ARG A 83 -19.57 -5.55 -10.11
N PHE A 84 -20.87 -5.75 -9.98
CA PHE A 84 -21.50 -6.12 -8.70
C PHE A 84 -21.30 -5.09 -7.57
N GLY A 85 -21.17 -3.80 -7.91
CA GLY A 85 -21.05 -2.71 -6.94
C GLY A 85 -19.84 -2.88 -6.03
N LEU A 86 -20.08 -2.96 -4.72
CA LEU A 86 -19.04 -3.06 -3.68
C LEU A 86 -18.24 -4.38 -3.72
N LEU A 87 -18.76 -5.43 -4.36
CA LEU A 87 -18.07 -6.72 -4.41
C LEU A 87 -16.85 -6.70 -5.35
N ARG A 88 -16.86 -5.83 -6.38
CA ARG A 88 -15.75 -5.71 -7.33
C ARG A 88 -15.70 -4.29 -7.94
N CYS A 89 -15.27 -3.34 -7.13
CA CYS A 89 -15.05 -1.94 -7.50
C CYS A 89 -13.55 -1.60 -7.59
N ARG A 90 -13.23 -0.38 -8.06
CA ARG A 90 -11.85 0.10 -8.18
C ARG A 90 -11.34 0.74 -6.91
N GLU A 91 -12.19 1.48 -6.22
CA GLU A 91 -11.89 2.13 -4.96
C GLU A 91 -12.73 1.48 -3.86
N PHE A 92 -12.07 1.05 -2.78
CA PHE A 92 -12.71 0.36 -1.66
C PHE A 92 -11.97 0.61 -0.35
N LEU A 93 -12.67 0.41 0.77
CA LEU A 93 -12.09 0.46 2.11
C LEU A 93 -11.53 -0.90 2.51
N MET A 94 -10.31 -0.90 3.05
CA MET A 94 -9.62 -2.07 3.60
C MET A 94 -8.64 -1.65 4.68
#